data_AF-A0A7M7P1N8-F1
#
_entry.id   AF-A0A7M7P1N8-F1
#
_cell.length_a   1.000
_cell.length_b   1.000
_cell.length_c   1.000
_cell.angle_alpha   90.00
_cell.angle_beta   90.00
_cell.angle_gamma   90.00
#
_symmetry.space_group_name_H-M   'P 1'
#
loop_
_entity.id
_entity.type
_entity.pdbx_description
1 polymer ?
#
loop_
_entity_poly.entity_id
_entity_poly.type
_entity_poly.pdbx_seq_one_letter_code
_entity_poly.pdbx_strand_id
1 'polypeptide(L)'
;MTLYELLTGIHPYSDREPLMMRIFKLDNQTPDLDPVQKNTPEALIKVMTDSWSYEASDRPDFKEITDRVKILGIEPTYASLGLYFGEKLQIG
;
A
#
# COMPACT_ATOMS: atom_id res chain seq x y z
N MET A 1 2.16 0.43 -4.22
CA MET A 1 3.43 0.67 -3.50
C MET A 1 3.24 1.43 -2.19
N THR A 2 2.46 2.51 -2.15
CA THR A 2 2.24 3.33 -0.94
C THR A 2 1.86 2.55 0.33
N LEU A 3 1.02 1.52 0.22
CA LEU A 3 0.65 0.72 1.39
C LEU A 3 1.84 -0.03 2.00
N TYR A 4 2.79 -0.50 1.19
CA TYR A 4 4.02 -1.12 1.70
C TYR A 4 4.90 -0.12 2.44
N GLU A 5 5.05 1.09 1.90
CA GLU A 5 5.80 2.17 2.57
C GLU A 5 5.18 2.52 3.92
N LEU A 6 3.85 2.58 4.00
CA LEU A 6 3.14 2.83 5.25
C LEU A 6 3.33 1.72 6.27
N LEU A 7 3.34 0.46 5.83
CA LEU A 7 3.45 -0.71 6.73
C LEU A 7 4.90 -0.97 7.19
N THR A 8 5.89 -0.62 6.38
CA THR A 8 7.30 -0.95 6.64
C THR A 8 8.16 0.26 7.00
N GLY A 9 7.74 1.47 6.62
CA GLY A 9 8.58 2.67 6.66
C GLY A 9 9.71 2.69 5.62
N ILE A 10 9.71 1.73 4.68
CA ILE A 10 10.79 1.52 3.71
C ILE A 10 10.29 1.84 2.31
N HIS A 11 11.08 2.61 1.56
CA HIS A 11 10.83 2.84 0.14
C HIS A 11 11.03 1.52 -0.62
N PRO A 12 10.08 1.06 -1.47
CA PRO A 12 10.20 -0.24 -2.13
C PRO A 12 11.46 -0.29 -2.98
N TYR A 13 12.19 -1.41 -2.87
CA TYR A 13 13.45 -1.61 -3.58
C TYR A 13 14.54 -0.57 -3.23
N SER A 14 14.49 0.05 -2.04
CA SER A 14 15.49 1.05 -1.61
C SER A 14 16.93 0.52 -1.59
N ASP A 15 17.10 -0.79 -1.45
CA ASP A 15 18.37 -1.50 -1.47
C ASP A 15 18.85 -1.85 -2.89
N ARG A 16 18.10 -1.48 -3.93
CA ARG A 16 18.35 -1.88 -5.32
C ARG A 16 18.70 -0.70 -6.22
N GLU A 17 19.58 -0.96 -7.18
CA GLU A 17 19.89 -0.05 -8.27
C GLU A 17 18.66 0.21 -9.16
N PRO A 18 18.45 1.44 -9.68
CA PRO A 18 17.29 1.79 -10.49
C PRO A 18 17.06 0.90 -11.72
N LEU A 19 18.13 0.36 -12.30
CA LEU A 19 18.06 -0.59 -13.42
C LEU A 19 17.43 -1.92 -13.02
N MET A 20 17.68 -2.40 -11.80
CA MET A 20 17.11 -3.65 -11.30
C MET A 20 15.60 -3.55 -11.13
N MET A 21 15.05 -2.38 -10.80
CA MET A 21 13.59 -2.18 -10.73
C MET A 21 12.90 -2.42 -12.09
N ARG A 22 13.53 -2.03 -13.20
CA ARG A 22 12.98 -2.29 -14.54
C ARG A 22 12.98 -3.78 -14.83
N ILE A 23 14.04 -4.49 -14.46
CA ILE A 23 14.16 -5.94 -14.64
C ILE A 23 13.11 -6.67 -13.79
N PHE A 24 12.96 -6.33 -12.51
CA PHE A 24 11.97 -6.96 -11.64
C PHE A 24 10.52 -6.74 -12.10
N LYS A 25 10.21 -5.55 -12.66
CA LYS A 25 8.91 -5.31 -13.27
C LYS A 25 8.67 -6.17 -14.51
N LEU A 26 9.71 -6.44 -15.30
CA LEU A 26 9.61 -7.30 -16.49
C LEU A 26 9.52 -8.78 -16.11
N ASP A 27 10.20 -9.19 -15.04
CA ASP A 27 10.24 -10.56 -14.53
C ASP A 27 9.08 -10.90 -13.58
N ASN A 28 8.10 -10.00 -13.45
CA ASN A 28 6.95 -10.15 -12.55
C ASN A 28 7.35 -10.46 -11.09
N GLN A 29 8.39 -9.79 -10.59
CA GLN A 29 8.80 -9.90 -9.19
C GLN A 29 8.18 -8.77 -8.35
N THR A 30 7.36 -9.16 -7.37
CA THR A 30 6.80 -8.25 -6.37
C THR A 30 7.81 -8.00 -5.24
N PRO A 31 7.65 -6.93 -4.44
CA PRO A 31 8.40 -6.77 -3.19
C PRO A 31 8.22 -7.99 -2.28
N ASP A 32 9.23 -8.27 -1.46
CA ASP A 32 9.11 -9.23 -0.36
C ASP A 32 8.09 -8.72 0.67
N LEU A 33 7.41 -9.64 1.35
CA LEU A 33 6.58 -9.31 2.50
C LEU A 33 7.41 -9.06 3.75
N ASP A 34 8.67 -9.51 3.83
CA ASP A 34 9.60 -9.04 4.86
C ASP A 34 10.04 -7.60 4.53
N PRO A 35 9.88 -6.59 5.42
CA PRO A 35 9.64 -6.66 6.86
C PRO A 35 8.24 -6.22 7.34
N VAL A 36 7.18 -6.49 6.57
CA VAL A 36 5.80 -6.21 7.01
C VAL A 36 5.49 -6.95 8.31
N GLN A 37 4.93 -6.22 9.29
CA GLN A 37 4.70 -6.78 10.62
C GLN A 37 3.69 -7.92 10.57
N LYS A 38 3.97 -9.02 11.28
CA LYS A 38 3.12 -10.24 11.30
C LYS A 38 1.70 -10.02 11.84
N ASN A 39 1.49 -8.99 12.65
CA ASN A 39 0.18 -8.59 13.19
C ASN A 39 -0.60 -7.64 12.26
N THR A 40 -0.05 -7.31 11.07
CA THR A 40 -0.76 -6.51 10.08
C THR A 40 -2.07 -7.20 9.69
N PRO A 41 -3.21 -6.49 9.70
CA PRO A 41 -4.48 -7.06 9.28
C PRO A 41 -4.42 -7.65 7.88
N GLU A 42 -4.96 -8.86 7.72
CA GLU A 42 -4.95 -9.60 6.44
C GLU A 42 -5.57 -8.80 5.28
N ALA A 43 -6.58 -7.98 5.56
CA ALA A 43 -7.19 -7.12 4.56
C ALA A 43 -6.18 -6.14 3.93
N LEU A 44 -5.26 -5.58 4.73
CA LEU A 44 -4.22 -4.68 4.24
C LEU A 44 -3.17 -5.45 3.42
N ILE A 45 -2.80 -6.66 3.87
CA ILE A 45 -1.90 -7.53 3.11
C ILE A 45 -2.50 -7.87 1.74
N LYS A 46 -3.76 -8.30 1.68
CA LYS A 46 -4.45 -8.63 0.42
C LYS A 46 -4.58 -7.42 -0.51
N VAL A 47 -4.99 -6.27 0.01
CA VAL A 47 -5.05 -5.04 -0.78
C VAL A 47 -3.67 -4.72 -1.37
N MET A 48 -2.61 -4.86 -0.58
CA MET A 48 -1.25 -4.59 -1.01
C MET A 48 -0.80 -5.55 -2.12
N THR A 49 -0.92 -6.86 -1.92
CA THR A 49 -0.45 -7.89 -2.87
C THR A 49 -1.26 -7.90 -4.15
N ASP A 50 -2.58 -7.76 -4.08
CA ASP A 50 -3.44 -7.80 -5.27
C ASP A 50 -3.24 -6.55 -6.13
N SER A 51 -2.94 -5.40 -5.50
CA SER A 51 -2.55 -4.18 -6.22
C SER A 51 -1.22 -4.31 -6.97
N TRP A 52 -0.44 -5.36 -6.70
CA TRP A 52 0.84 -5.63 -7.37
C TRP A 52 0.73 -6.65 -8.49
N SER A 53 -0.48 -7.11 -8.85
CA SER A 53 -0.63 -8.05 -9.96
C SER A 53 0.01 -7.50 -11.23
N TYR A 54 0.72 -8.37 -11.95
CA TYR A 54 1.32 -8.04 -13.24
C TYR A 54 0.25 -7.59 -14.22
N GLU A 55 -0.80 -8.40 -14.36
CA GLU A 55 -1.94 -8.12 -15.18
C GLU A 55 -2.75 -6.99 -14.56
N ALA A 56 -2.85 -5.88 -15.31
CA ALA A 56 -3.53 -4.69 -14.83
C ALA A 56 -5.02 -4.95 -14.53
N SER A 57 -5.64 -5.89 -15.25
CA SER A 57 -7.04 -6.29 -15.08
C SER A 57 -7.32 -7.07 -13.80
N ASP A 58 -6.30 -7.65 -13.18
CA ASP A 58 -6.44 -8.39 -11.92
C ASP A 58 -6.30 -7.47 -10.70
N ARG A 59 -5.87 -6.22 -10.91
CA ARG A 59 -5.70 -5.25 -9.83
C ARG A 59 -7.07 -4.75 -9.40
N PRO A 60 -7.30 -4.63 -8.08
CA PRO A 60 -8.55 -4.09 -7.59
C PRO A 60 -8.68 -2.60 -7.93
N ASP A 61 -9.90 -2.16 -8.18
CA ASP A 61 -10.18 -0.73 -8.28
C ASP A 61 -10.26 -0.08 -6.89
N PHE A 62 -10.33 1.26 -6.85
CA PHE A 62 -10.38 1.99 -5.58
C PHE A 62 -11.64 1.69 -4.75
N LYS A 63 -12.76 1.33 -5.39
CA LYS A 63 -13.99 0.97 -4.69
C LYS A 63 -13.82 -0.37 -4.00
N GLU A 64 -13.26 -1.37 -4.69
CA GLU A 64 -12.96 -2.68 -4.13
C GLU A 64 -11.96 -2.60 -2.97
N ILE A 65 -10.90 -1.78 -3.12
CA ILE A 65 -9.96 -1.50 -2.04
C ILE A 65 -10.70 -0.94 -0.81
N THR A 66 -11.57 0.06 -1.02
CA THR A 66 -12.35 0.69 0.04
C THR A 66 -13.26 -0.32 0.75
N ASP A 67 -13.96 -1.16 -0.01
CA ASP A 67 -14.87 -2.17 0.54
C ASP A 67 -14.11 -3.25 1.34
N ARG A 68 -12.89 -3.63 0.92
CA ARG A 68 -12.03 -4.56 1.65
C ARG A 68 -11.52 -3.98 2.97
N VAL A 69 -11.15 -2.70 3.02
CA VAL A 69 -10.62 -2.10 4.27
C VAL A 69 -11.71 -1.70 5.27
N LYS A 70 -12.95 -1.50 4.83
CA LYS A 70 -14.11 -1.27 5.73
C LYS A 70 -14.27 -2.37 6.79
N ILE A 71 -13.89 -3.62 6.47
CA ILE A 71 -14.01 -4.75 7.39
C ILE A 71 -13.16 -4.59 8.65
N LEU A 72 -12.17 -3.69 8.62
CA LEU A 72 -11.32 -3.39 9.77
C LEU A 72 -12.10 -2.66 10.88
N GLY A 73 -13.31 -2.17 10.59
CA GLY A 73 -14.15 -1.46 11.57
C GLY A 73 -13.53 -0.14 12.03
N ILE A 74 -12.62 0.43 11.23
CA ILE A 74 -11.98 1.71 11.50
C ILE A 74 -12.79 2.78 10.78
N GLU A 75 -13.62 3.50 11.53
CA GLU A 75 -14.24 4.71 11.01
C GLU A 75 -13.17 5.80 10.88
N PRO A 76 -12.95 6.35 9.67
CA PRO A 76 -12.02 7.45 9.52
C PRO A 76 -12.53 8.64 10.34
N THR A 77 -11.67 9.16 11.21
CA THR A 77 -11.98 10.38 11.96
C THR A 77 -11.82 11.60 11.06
N TYR A 78 -12.54 12.70 11.34
CA TYR A 78 -12.32 13.97 10.64
C TYR A 78 -10.84 14.38 10.66
N ALA A 79 -10.16 14.20 11.79
CA ALA A 79 -8.73 14.45 11.93
C ALA A 79 -7.87 13.62 10.96
N SER A 80 -8.23 12.37 10.70
CA SER A 80 -7.54 11.50 9.72
C SER A 80 -7.86 11.85 8.26
N LEU A 81 -8.98 12.53 8.00
CA LEU A 81 -9.42 12.94 6.66
C LEU A 81 -9.07 14.38 6.29
N GLY A 82 -8.66 15.22 7.26
CA GLY A 82 -8.33 16.63 7.02
C GLY A 82 -7.34 16.83 5.86
N LEU A 83 -6.35 15.95 5.72
CA LEU A 83 -5.40 15.96 4.58
C LEU A 83 -6.09 15.70 3.22
N TYR A 84 -7.08 14.81 3.17
CA TYR A 84 -7.89 14.56 1.96
C TYR A 84 -8.78 15.74 1.61
N PHE A 85 -9.24 16.49 2.61
CA PHE A 85 -10.05 17.69 2.41
C PHE A 85 -9.23 18.95 2.14
N GLY A 86 -7.90 18.84 2.05
CA GLY A 86 -7.01 19.97 1.77
C GLY A 86 -6.74 20.86 2.98
N GLU A 87 -7.01 20.38 4.20
CA GLU A 87 -6.67 21.08 5.42
C GLU A 87 -5.17 21.03 5.68
N LYS A 88 -4.59 22.16 6.11
CA LYS A 88 -3.17 22.24 6.47
C LYS A 88 -2.98 21.68 7.88
N LEU A 89 -1.98 20.81 8.05
CA LEU A 89 -1.51 20.38 9.37
C LEU A 89 -1.13 21.61 10.21
N GLN A 90 -1.90 21.89 11.25
CA GLN A 90 -1.52 22.86 12.26
C GLN A 90 -0.44 22.23 13.13
N ILE A 91 0.81 22.59 12.87
CA ILE A 91 1.96 22.26 13.72
C ILE A 91 1.95 23.32 14.83
N GLY A 92 1.50 22.94 16.02
CA GLY A 92 1.53 23.75 17.24
C GLY A 92 2.80 23.53 18.03
#